data_AF-M3I1U6-F1
#
_entry.id   AF-M3I1U6-F1
#
_cell.length_a   1.000
_cell.length_b   1.000
_cell.length_c   1.000
_cell.angle_alpha   90.00
_cell.angle_beta   90.00
_cell.angle_gamma   90.00
#
_symmetry.space_group_name_H-M   'P 1'
#
loop_
_entity.id
_entity.type
_entity.pdbx_description
1 polymer ?
#
loop_
_entity_poly.entity_id
_entity_poly.type
_entity_poly.pdbx_seq_one_letter_code
_entity_poly.pdbx_strand_id
1 'polypeptide(L)'
;MDGILAFLSLYRLWVSAVIATIILILLIIKFWDRIKFWWLCFWTSFPVVGTIASLYKLKETERDGWFKSEKTICSKFYSFYRNLLGKDPDFYANCALYLEKAQETDRKEAPLMVWIVIFLLVVAEALGFAYVLAGYTIPGASESLQQKGALAIAFVISVILVGFTHFTGGEIYRNSVYKKIREWWINDDNDKPRLKPDNEEITLQNNRADDGRPKYIKVLNRVNANANVTPKWHITVITAILIALIAVGATYVRGQVLEKQLNQEISNIGINIYDNAPSELGQIQENADKKALEEQQDADRKGGWATFIVLAVLFVFIQILGILLGYKWGFVGKESKKAYSYIKGFYSAEEFEDYYEREKDRIISKANEKLAVLHSKMARYIGGTTINSDERNLLNSANQRTFERYIQTRALSKQEQKVAESEQRQFNKRMKNQENLSKSEPFVSESEPNQTTSTPRDNVKRREILEIKKELKELKKNGGDEGRILDLEERLLELED
;
A
#
# COMPACT_ATOMS: atom_id res chain seq x y z
N MET A 1 24.64 -23.23 19.37
CA MET A 1 24.08 -23.84 18.14
C MET A 1 23.41 -25.18 18.40
N ASP A 2 23.91 -25.98 19.34
CA ASP A 2 23.37 -27.32 19.63
C ASP A 2 21.92 -27.33 20.13
N GLY A 3 21.49 -26.33 20.92
CA GLY A 3 20.09 -26.22 21.35
C GLY A 3 19.10 -25.93 20.20
N ILE A 4 19.52 -25.18 19.17
CA ILE A 4 18.70 -24.87 17.99
C ILE A 4 18.64 -26.10 17.07
N LEU A 5 19.77 -26.80 16.89
CA LEU A 5 19.83 -28.05 16.12
C LEU A 5 19.04 -29.17 16.80
N ALA A 6 19.10 -29.28 18.13
CA ALA A 6 18.29 -30.22 18.90
C ALA A 6 16.79 -29.90 18.82
N PHE A 7 16.40 -28.63 18.88
CA PHE A 7 15.02 -28.20 18.67
C PHE A 7 14.53 -28.46 17.24
N LEU A 8 15.33 -28.14 16.22
CA LEU A 8 15.04 -28.41 14.80
C LEU A 8 14.96 -29.91 14.51
N SER A 9 15.76 -30.73 15.20
CA SER A 9 15.71 -32.18 15.12
C SER A 9 14.44 -32.74 15.78
N LEU A 10 14.13 -32.29 17.01
CA LEU A 10 12.98 -32.76 17.80
C LEU A 10 11.64 -32.37 17.15
N TYR A 11 11.54 -31.16 16.60
CA TYR A 11 10.35 -30.65 15.94
C TYR A 11 10.46 -30.65 14.42
N ARG A 12 11.37 -31.45 13.83
CA ARG A 12 11.68 -31.44 12.39
C ARG A 12 10.44 -31.51 11.51
N LEU A 13 9.48 -32.36 11.84
CA LEU A 13 8.23 -32.52 11.10
C LEU A 13 7.31 -31.29 11.22
N TRP A 14 7.24 -30.68 12.40
CA TRP A 14 6.45 -29.47 12.62
C TRP A 14 7.08 -28.25 11.94
N VAL A 15 8.39 -28.09 12.07
CA VAL A 15 9.13 -27.01 11.41
C VAL A 15 9.07 -27.16 9.90
N SER A 16 9.23 -28.37 9.35
CA SER A 16 9.09 -28.60 7.91
C SER A 16 7.67 -28.36 7.43
N ALA A 17 6.64 -28.76 8.19
CA ALA A 17 5.25 -28.47 7.88
C ALA A 17 4.95 -26.97 7.90
N VAL A 18 5.48 -26.22 8.87
CA VAL A 18 5.33 -24.76 8.94
C VAL A 18 6.02 -24.08 7.76
N ILE A 19 7.26 -24.46 7.45
CA ILE A 19 7.99 -23.91 6.29
C ILE A 19 7.25 -24.24 4.98
N ALA A 20 6.80 -25.49 4.81
CA ALA A 20 6.03 -25.89 3.63
C ALA A 20 4.72 -25.11 3.52
N THR A 21 4.05 -24.84 4.64
CA THR A 21 2.82 -24.03 4.69
C THR A 21 3.12 -22.57 4.31
N ILE A 22 4.21 -21.99 4.81
CA ILE A 22 4.64 -20.63 4.44
C ILE A 22 4.94 -20.57 2.94
N ILE A 23 5.68 -21.53 2.40
CA ILE A 23 5.98 -21.61 0.96
C ILE A 23 4.68 -21.73 0.16
N LEU A 24 3.75 -22.59 0.58
CA LEU A 24 2.45 -22.75 -0.07
C LEU A 24 1.66 -21.44 -0.06
N ILE A 25 1.59 -20.75 1.08
CA ILE A 25 0.93 -19.45 1.20
C ILE A 25 1.59 -18.42 0.27
N LEU A 26 2.92 -18.35 0.22
CA LEU A 26 3.65 -17.45 -0.67
C LEU A 26 3.38 -17.75 -2.14
N LEU A 27 3.29 -19.04 -2.51
CA LEU A 27 2.90 -19.45 -3.88
C LEU A 27 1.46 -19.06 -4.18
N ILE A 28 0.52 -19.25 -3.24
CA ILE A 28 -0.87 -18.84 -3.40
C ILE A 28 -0.97 -17.32 -3.62
N ILE A 29 -0.26 -16.52 -2.82
CA ILE A 29 -0.23 -15.07 -2.96
C ILE A 29 0.36 -14.67 -4.32
N LYS A 30 1.47 -15.30 -4.73
CA LYS A 30 2.14 -15.02 -6.01
C LYS A 30 1.28 -15.37 -7.22
N PHE A 31 0.52 -16.45 -7.16
CA PHE A 31 -0.29 -16.96 -8.27
C PHE A 31 -1.79 -16.73 -8.08
N TRP A 32 -2.17 -15.79 -7.20
CA TRP A 32 -3.54 -15.59 -6.76
C TRP A 32 -4.52 -15.35 -7.90
N ASP A 33 -4.14 -14.56 -8.91
CA ASP A 33 -4.99 -14.29 -10.07
C ASP A 33 -5.22 -15.53 -10.93
N ARG A 34 -4.18 -16.37 -11.08
CA ARG A 34 -4.30 -17.65 -11.80
C ARG A 34 -5.17 -18.64 -11.02
N ILE A 35 -5.04 -18.68 -9.69
CA ILE A 35 -5.86 -19.53 -8.82
C ILE A 35 -7.32 -19.08 -8.86
N LYS A 36 -7.61 -17.78 -8.76
CA LYS A 36 -8.96 -17.24 -8.89
C LYS A 36 -9.60 -17.60 -10.23
N PHE A 37 -8.86 -17.47 -11.32
CA PHE A 37 -9.36 -17.83 -12.64
C PHE A 37 -9.60 -19.34 -12.79
N TRP A 38 -8.68 -20.16 -12.29
CA TRP A 38 -8.84 -21.61 -12.23
C TRP A 38 -10.06 -22.01 -11.39
N TRP A 39 -10.24 -21.39 -10.23
CA TRP A 39 -11.38 -21.61 -9.33
C TRP A 39 -12.71 -21.25 -10.00
N LEU A 40 -12.76 -20.13 -10.74
CA LEU A 40 -13.91 -19.77 -11.56
C LEU A 40 -14.21 -20.87 -12.58
N CYS A 41 -13.19 -21.34 -13.32
CA CYS A 41 -13.37 -22.40 -14.31
C CYS A 41 -13.88 -23.70 -13.67
N PHE A 42 -13.31 -24.07 -12.53
CA PHE A 42 -13.67 -25.27 -11.76
C PHE A 42 -15.14 -25.24 -11.32
N TRP A 43 -15.56 -24.18 -10.61
CA TRP A 43 -16.95 -24.04 -10.15
C TRP A 43 -17.95 -23.81 -11.26
N THR A 44 -17.53 -23.27 -12.41
CA THR A 44 -18.41 -23.16 -13.57
C THR A 44 -18.72 -24.53 -14.16
N SER A 45 -17.73 -25.43 -14.19
CA SER A 45 -17.85 -26.78 -14.75
C SER A 45 -18.26 -27.87 -13.77
N PHE A 46 -18.32 -27.59 -12.47
CA PHE A 46 -18.63 -28.59 -11.46
C PHE A 46 -19.99 -29.29 -11.74
N PRO A 47 -20.05 -30.64 -11.78
CA PRO A 47 -21.18 -31.35 -12.39
C PRO A 47 -22.49 -31.24 -11.60
N VAL A 48 -22.43 -31.12 -10.27
CA VAL A 48 -23.62 -31.16 -9.40
C VAL A 48 -24.10 -29.76 -9.01
N VAL A 49 -23.22 -28.93 -8.46
CA VAL A 49 -23.53 -27.60 -7.91
C VAL A 49 -22.96 -26.46 -8.79
N GLY A 50 -22.38 -26.79 -9.94
CA GLY A 50 -21.72 -25.79 -10.78
C GLY A 50 -22.68 -24.83 -11.48
N THR A 51 -22.13 -23.69 -11.92
CA THR A 51 -22.93 -22.64 -12.59
C THR A 51 -23.64 -23.19 -13.83
N ILE A 52 -22.97 -24.01 -14.66
CA ILE A 52 -23.60 -24.66 -15.81
C ILE A 52 -24.69 -25.64 -15.39
N ALA A 53 -24.47 -26.42 -14.32
CA ALA A 53 -25.42 -27.43 -13.84
C ALA A 53 -26.73 -26.81 -13.32
N SER A 54 -26.68 -25.58 -12.82
CA SER A 54 -27.88 -24.83 -12.43
C SER A 54 -28.53 -24.10 -13.61
N LEU A 55 -27.74 -23.41 -14.44
CA LEU A 55 -28.25 -22.47 -15.45
C LEU A 55 -28.79 -23.11 -16.73
N TYR A 56 -28.44 -24.35 -17.05
CA TYR A 56 -28.86 -24.96 -18.33
C TYR A 56 -30.39 -25.13 -18.48
N LYS A 57 -31.13 -25.10 -17.36
CA LYS A 57 -32.60 -25.21 -17.34
C LYS A 57 -33.30 -23.87 -17.57
N LEU A 58 -32.58 -22.76 -17.47
CA LEU A 58 -33.15 -21.42 -17.55
C LEU A 58 -33.35 -21.04 -19.03
N LYS A 59 -34.61 -20.90 -19.44
CA LYS A 59 -35.02 -20.61 -20.83
C LYS A 59 -35.23 -19.12 -21.12
N GLU A 60 -35.13 -18.26 -20.10
CA GLU A 60 -35.35 -16.82 -20.25
C GLU A 60 -34.42 -16.21 -21.31
N THR A 61 -35.02 -15.61 -22.33
CA THR A 61 -34.35 -14.88 -23.40
C THR A 61 -34.46 -13.39 -23.15
N GLU A 62 -33.40 -12.66 -23.47
CA GLU A 62 -33.41 -11.20 -23.47
C GLU A 62 -33.64 -10.65 -24.89
N ARG A 63 -34.03 -9.37 -24.98
CA ARG A 63 -34.39 -8.70 -26.25
C ARG A 63 -33.25 -8.66 -27.28
N ASP A 64 -32.02 -8.89 -26.84
CA ASP A 64 -30.82 -8.90 -27.68
C ASP A 64 -30.48 -10.29 -28.24
N GLY A 65 -31.37 -11.27 -28.09
CA GLY A 65 -31.20 -12.60 -28.69
C GLY A 65 -30.19 -13.47 -27.96
N TRP A 66 -29.95 -13.21 -26.67
CA TRP A 66 -29.13 -14.04 -25.81
C TRP A 66 -29.99 -14.72 -24.74
N PHE A 67 -29.59 -15.93 -24.34
CA PHE A 67 -30.15 -16.52 -23.13
C PHE A 67 -29.54 -15.85 -21.90
N LYS A 68 -30.35 -15.62 -20.86
CA LYS A 68 -29.88 -15.06 -19.59
C LYS A 68 -28.79 -15.93 -18.94
N SER A 69 -28.85 -17.25 -19.15
CA SER A 69 -27.84 -18.22 -18.74
C SER A 69 -26.47 -17.96 -19.38
N GLU A 70 -26.44 -17.71 -20.69
CA GLU A 70 -25.23 -17.38 -21.46
C GLU A 70 -24.62 -16.07 -20.96
N LYS A 71 -25.42 -15.00 -20.83
CA LYS A 71 -24.96 -13.71 -20.30
C LYS A 71 -24.38 -13.83 -18.90
N THR A 72 -24.97 -14.67 -18.05
CA THR A 72 -24.49 -14.88 -16.69
C THR A 72 -23.08 -15.47 -16.70
N ILE A 73 -22.82 -16.50 -17.51
CA ILE A 73 -21.47 -17.07 -17.66
C ILE A 73 -20.51 -16.03 -18.25
N CYS A 74 -20.88 -15.40 -19.37
CA CYS A 74 -20.06 -14.38 -20.02
C CYS A 74 -19.71 -13.24 -19.05
N SER A 75 -20.65 -12.79 -18.22
CA SER A 75 -20.39 -11.71 -17.27
C SER A 75 -19.31 -12.05 -16.24
N LYS A 76 -19.25 -13.32 -15.80
CA LYS A 76 -18.22 -13.80 -14.86
C LYS A 76 -16.84 -13.79 -15.53
N PHE A 77 -16.71 -14.30 -16.75
CA PHE A 77 -15.44 -14.27 -17.49
C PHE A 77 -15.02 -12.86 -17.89
N TYR A 78 -15.98 -11.99 -18.22
CA TYR A 78 -15.73 -10.59 -18.53
C TYR A 78 -15.12 -9.84 -17.35
N SER A 79 -15.44 -10.21 -16.10
CA SER A 79 -14.82 -9.58 -14.91
C SER A 79 -13.30 -9.82 -14.82
N PHE A 80 -12.80 -10.93 -15.37
CA PHE A 80 -11.36 -11.19 -15.49
C PHE A 80 -10.77 -10.50 -16.72
N TYR A 81 -11.46 -10.58 -17.86
CA TYR A 81 -11.06 -9.92 -19.10
C TYR A 81 -10.90 -8.40 -18.93
N ARG A 82 -11.81 -7.74 -18.20
CA ARG A 82 -11.75 -6.28 -17.99
C ARG A 82 -10.49 -5.78 -17.28
N ASN A 83 -9.83 -6.63 -16.49
CA ASN A 83 -8.61 -6.24 -15.77
C ASN A 83 -7.37 -6.23 -16.68
N LEU A 84 -7.52 -6.78 -17.89
CA LEU A 84 -6.50 -6.82 -18.94
C LEU A 84 -6.75 -5.75 -20.00
N LEU A 85 -7.93 -5.11 -19.99
CA LEU A 85 -8.25 -3.99 -20.89
C LEU A 85 -7.37 -2.78 -20.58
N GLY A 86 -6.87 -2.11 -21.62
CA GLY A 86 -6.00 -0.94 -21.52
C GLY A 86 -4.54 -1.28 -21.19
N LYS A 87 -4.14 -2.55 -21.32
CA LYS A 87 -2.74 -2.99 -21.28
C LYS A 87 -2.24 -3.21 -22.69
N ASP A 88 -2.05 -2.11 -23.39
CA ASP A 88 -1.58 -2.02 -24.77
C ASP A 88 -0.10 -1.56 -24.82
N PRO A 89 0.54 -1.59 -25.99
CA PRO A 89 1.87 -0.99 -26.18
C PRO A 89 1.96 0.46 -25.71
N ASP A 90 0.90 1.24 -25.90
CA ASP A 90 0.82 2.63 -25.48
C ASP A 90 0.87 2.78 -23.96
N PHE A 91 0.21 1.90 -23.21
CA PHE A 91 0.27 1.85 -21.76
C PHE A 91 1.68 1.53 -21.26
N TYR A 92 2.37 0.59 -21.90
CA TYR A 92 3.78 0.30 -21.61
C TYR A 92 4.65 1.54 -21.85
N ALA A 93 4.54 2.14 -23.03
CA ALA A 93 5.28 3.34 -23.41
C ALA A 93 5.00 4.50 -22.45
N ASN A 94 3.76 4.66 -22.02
CA ASN A 94 3.36 5.69 -21.08
C ASN A 94 3.93 5.45 -19.66
N CYS A 95 3.98 4.20 -19.19
CA CYS A 95 4.62 3.85 -17.93
C CYS A 95 6.14 4.10 -17.98
N ALA A 96 6.80 3.73 -19.08
CA ALA A 96 8.22 4.01 -19.32
C ALA A 96 8.49 5.52 -19.35
N LEU A 97 7.68 6.27 -20.10
CA LEU A 97 7.75 7.73 -20.18
C LEU A 97 7.52 8.41 -18.81
N TYR A 98 6.61 7.87 -17.99
CA TYR A 98 6.40 8.38 -16.64
C TYR A 98 7.67 8.25 -15.79
N LEU A 99 8.32 7.08 -15.82
CA LEU A 99 9.58 6.84 -15.10
C LEU A 99 10.70 7.73 -15.62
N GLU A 100 10.80 7.92 -16.93
CA GLU A 100 11.78 8.80 -17.55
C GLU A 100 11.62 10.26 -17.09
N LYS A 101 10.37 10.77 -17.12
CA LYS A 101 10.04 12.13 -16.67
C LYS A 101 10.20 12.30 -15.17
N ALA A 102 9.98 11.26 -14.38
CA ALA A 102 10.29 11.25 -12.95
C ALA A 102 11.80 11.13 -12.66
N GLN A 103 12.63 10.82 -13.68
CA GLN A 103 14.07 10.52 -13.56
C GLN A 103 14.36 9.26 -12.73
N GLU A 104 13.51 8.24 -12.87
CA GLU A 104 13.55 6.99 -12.11
C GLU A 104 13.62 5.74 -13.01
N THR A 105 14.05 5.87 -14.27
CA THR A 105 14.17 4.75 -15.24
C THR A 105 15.06 3.60 -14.73
N ASP A 106 16.18 3.92 -14.10
CA ASP A 106 17.12 2.91 -13.58
C ASP A 106 16.75 2.39 -12.18
N ARG A 107 15.67 2.90 -11.60
CA ARG A 107 15.22 2.52 -10.26
C ARG A 107 14.43 1.23 -10.30
N LYS A 108 14.65 0.39 -9.29
CA LYS A 108 13.98 -0.91 -9.14
C LYS A 108 13.38 -1.01 -7.75
N GLU A 109 12.34 -1.81 -7.61
CA GLU A 109 11.88 -2.24 -6.29
C GLU A 109 12.93 -3.14 -5.62
N ALA A 110 13.10 -3.00 -4.31
CA ALA A 110 14.00 -3.84 -3.54
C ALA A 110 13.56 -5.31 -3.68
N PRO A 111 14.42 -6.20 -4.22
CA PRO A 111 14.05 -7.60 -4.33
C PRO A 111 13.91 -8.21 -2.94
N LEU A 112 12.98 -9.15 -2.80
CA LEU A 112 12.68 -9.79 -1.51
C LEU A 112 13.91 -10.44 -0.87
N MET A 113 14.85 -10.97 -1.68
CA MET A 113 16.11 -11.55 -1.19
C MET A 113 16.98 -10.53 -0.45
N VAL A 114 17.03 -9.27 -0.90
CA VAL A 114 17.80 -8.22 -0.22
C VAL A 114 17.19 -7.93 1.14
N TRP A 115 15.86 -7.87 1.25
CA TRP A 115 15.18 -7.71 2.54
C TRP A 115 15.53 -8.85 3.51
N ILE A 116 15.52 -10.10 3.04
CA ILE A 116 15.90 -11.26 3.87
C ILE A 116 17.35 -11.14 4.35
N VAL A 117 18.29 -10.83 3.45
CA VAL A 117 19.71 -10.75 3.79
C VAL A 117 19.98 -9.65 4.82
N ILE A 118 19.47 -8.44 4.60
CA ILE A 118 19.62 -7.34 5.57
C ILE A 118 18.98 -7.71 6.90
N PHE A 119 17.77 -8.28 6.86
CA PHE A 119 17.05 -8.66 8.07
C PHE A 119 17.84 -9.69 8.89
N LEU A 120 18.33 -10.75 8.25
CA LEU A 120 19.15 -11.77 8.92
C LEU A 120 20.42 -11.16 9.51
N LEU A 121 21.08 -10.28 8.75
CA LEU A 121 22.31 -9.61 9.18
C LEU A 121 22.08 -8.76 10.44
N VAL A 122 21.00 -7.95 10.47
CA VAL A 122 20.65 -7.15 11.65
C VAL A 122 20.20 -8.03 12.83
N VAL A 123 19.47 -9.12 12.59
CA VAL A 123 19.10 -10.07 13.65
C VAL A 123 20.34 -10.71 14.28
N ALA A 124 21.29 -11.17 13.47
CA ALA A 124 22.52 -11.80 13.94
C ALA A 124 23.29 -10.86 14.89
N GLU A 125 23.31 -9.58 14.56
CA GLU A 125 23.94 -8.55 15.39
C GLU A 125 23.13 -8.22 16.65
N ALA A 126 21.81 -8.04 16.51
CA ALA A 126 20.92 -7.72 17.62
C ALA A 126 20.89 -8.84 18.67
N LEU A 127 21.08 -10.10 18.29
CA LEU A 127 21.18 -11.23 19.22
C LEU A 127 22.28 -11.06 20.26
N GLY A 128 23.45 -10.56 19.83
CA GLY A 128 24.59 -10.36 20.72
C GLY A 128 24.34 -9.29 21.80
N PHE A 129 23.40 -8.36 21.58
CA PHE A 129 22.97 -7.39 22.60
C PHE A 129 21.77 -7.93 23.38
N ALA A 130 20.79 -8.49 22.69
CA ALA A 130 19.57 -8.98 23.30
C ALA A 130 19.81 -10.12 24.30
N TYR A 131 20.86 -10.93 24.11
CA TYR A 131 21.27 -11.94 25.08
C TYR A 131 21.66 -11.33 26.42
N VAL A 132 22.46 -10.26 26.35
CA VAL A 132 22.91 -9.52 27.53
C VAL A 132 21.71 -8.84 28.20
N LEU A 133 20.82 -8.22 27.42
CA LEU A 133 19.64 -7.53 27.92
C LEU A 133 18.60 -8.49 28.53
N ALA A 134 18.45 -9.71 27.99
CA ALA A 134 17.53 -10.72 28.53
C ALA A 134 17.90 -11.13 29.96
N GLY A 135 19.19 -11.18 30.30
CA GLY A 135 19.67 -11.43 31.66
C GLY A 135 19.22 -10.40 32.68
N TYR A 136 19.03 -9.14 32.27
CA TYR A 136 18.50 -8.07 33.13
C TYR A 136 16.98 -7.95 33.08
N THR A 137 16.37 -8.26 31.94
CA THR A 137 14.93 -8.09 31.72
C THR A 137 14.12 -9.21 32.36
N ILE A 138 14.70 -10.41 32.43
CA ILE A 138 14.08 -11.58 33.05
C ILE A 138 15.03 -12.12 34.14
N PRO A 139 15.18 -11.39 35.26
CA PRO A 139 16.07 -11.81 36.33
C PRO A 139 15.57 -13.12 36.96
N GLY A 140 16.47 -14.07 37.20
CA GLY A 140 16.14 -15.37 37.81
C GLY A 140 15.50 -16.40 36.87
N ALA A 141 15.31 -16.08 35.58
CA ALA A 141 14.91 -17.06 34.59
C ALA A 141 16.04 -18.08 34.30
N SER A 142 15.65 -19.30 33.91
CA SER A 142 16.61 -20.28 33.40
C SER A 142 17.35 -19.72 32.17
N GLU A 143 18.59 -20.17 31.96
CA GLU A 143 19.40 -19.79 30.80
C GLU A 143 18.64 -20.02 29.48
N SER A 144 17.89 -21.13 29.38
CA SER A 144 17.07 -21.45 28.23
C SER A 144 15.93 -20.45 27.98
N LEU A 145 15.36 -19.86 29.03
CA LEU A 145 14.34 -18.83 28.91
C LEU A 145 14.94 -17.48 28.55
N GLN A 146 16.13 -17.14 29.08
CA GLN A 146 16.88 -15.94 28.69
C GLN A 146 17.28 -15.99 27.21
N GLN A 147 17.75 -17.14 26.70
CA GLN A 147 18.05 -17.32 25.28
C GLN A 147 16.82 -17.11 24.38
N LYS A 148 15.65 -17.62 24.79
CA LYS A 148 14.39 -17.41 24.06
C LYS A 148 13.94 -15.95 24.10
N GLY A 149 14.06 -15.30 25.26
CA GLY A 149 13.76 -13.88 25.43
C GLY A 149 14.66 -12.99 24.58
N ALA A 150 15.95 -13.30 24.53
CA ALA A 150 16.94 -12.62 23.70
C ALA A 150 16.58 -12.69 22.21
N LEU A 151 16.18 -13.87 21.72
CA LEU A 151 15.75 -14.04 20.34
C LEU A 151 14.52 -13.19 20.01
N ALA A 152 13.53 -13.15 20.91
CA ALA A 152 12.33 -12.32 20.72
C ALA A 152 12.66 -10.82 20.68
N ILE A 153 13.49 -10.34 21.62
CA ILE A 153 13.92 -8.94 21.69
C ILE A 153 14.72 -8.57 20.44
N ALA A 154 15.68 -9.41 20.03
CA ALA A 154 16.49 -9.19 18.82
C ALA A 154 15.61 -9.09 17.57
N PHE A 155 14.61 -9.96 17.43
CA PHE A 155 13.68 -9.94 16.30
C PHE A 155 12.92 -8.61 16.22
N VAL A 156 12.33 -8.15 17.34
CA VAL A 156 11.56 -6.90 17.38
C VAL A 156 12.44 -5.69 17.03
N ILE A 157 13.63 -5.59 17.64
CA ILE A 157 14.59 -4.51 17.36
C ILE A 157 14.97 -4.51 15.88
N SER A 158 15.20 -5.69 15.30
CA SER A 158 15.61 -5.83 13.90
C SER A 158 14.52 -5.39 12.93
N VAL A 159 13.25 -5.77 13.16
CA VAL A 159 12.13 -5.32 12.31
C VAL A 159 12.05 -3.79 12.29
N ILE A 160 12.18 -3.16 13.46
CA ILE A 160 12.13 -1.70 13.60
C ILE A 160 13.31 -1.07 12.87
N LEU A 161 14.55 -1.48 13.17
CA LEU A 161 15.76 -0.91 12.58
C LEU A 161 15.82 -1.05 11.06
N VAL A 162 15.50 -2.24 10.53
CA VAL A 162 15.51 -2.49 9.09
C VAL A 162 14.46 -1.64 8.37
N GLY A 163 13.28 -1.43 8.98
CA GLY A 163 12.26 -0.53 8.45
C GLY A 163 12.73 0.94 8.43
N PHE A 164 13.21 1.44 9.57
CA PHE A 164 13.64 2.84 9.71
C PHE A 164 14.87 3.18 8.86
N THR A 165 15.86 2.29 8.76
CA THR A 165 17.02 2.46 7.88
C THR A 165 16.61 2.49 6.41
N HIS A 166 15.70 1.60 5.98
CA HIS A 166 15.18 1.62 4.61
C HIS A 166 14.42 2.92 4.30
N PHE A 167 13.55 3.38 5.20
CA PHE A 167 12.81 4.62 5.03
C PHE A 167 13.74 5.85 5.03
N THR A 168 14.79 5.84 5.85
CA THR A 168 15.83 6.88 5.86
C THR A 168 16.53 6.95 4.50
N GLY A 169 16.90 5.81 3.92
CA GLY A 169 17.47 5.77 2.57
C GLY A 169 16.56 6.39 1.51
N GLY A 170 15.27 6.07 1.55
CA GLY A 170 14.26 6.68 0.68
C GLY A 170 14.10 8.19 0.89
N GLU A 171 14.15 8.66 2.14
CA GLU A 171 14.11 10.09 2.48
C GLU A 171 15.34 10.85 1.92
N ILE A 172 16.54 10.28 2.08
CA ILE A 172 17.78 10.85 1.53
C ILE A 172 17.69 10.98 0.01
N TYR A 173 17.17 9.95 -0.67
CA TYR A 173 16.98 10.01 -2.11
C TYR A 173 15.96 11.06 -2.52
N ARG A 174 14.81 11.15 -1.84
CA ARG A 174 13.83 12.22 -2.07
C ARG A 174 14.47 13.62 -1.94
N ASN A 175 15.29 13.80 -0.92
CA ASN A 175 15.98 15.07 -0.69
C ASN A 175 17.02 15.37 -1.79
N SER A 176 17.71 14.36 -2.34
CA SER A 176 18.62 14.56 -3.47
C SER A 176 17.87 14.94 -4.75
N VAL A 177 16.67 14.40 -4.97
CA VAL A 177 15.78 14.83 -6.06
C VAL A 177 15.35 16.29 -5.89
N TYR A 178 14.97 16.72 -4.68
CA TYR A 178 14.64 18.14 -4.44
C TYR A 178 15.82 19.08 -4.69
N LYS A 179 17.02 18.67 -4.28
CA LYS A 179 18.24 19.43 -4.58
C LYS A 179 18.45 19.55 -6.10
N LYS A 180 18.32 18.44 -6.83
CA LYS A 180 18.42 18.39 -8.30
C LYS A 180 17.40 19.30 -9.00
N ILE A 181 16.13 19.26 -8.57
CA ILE A 181 15.06 20.12 -9.09
C ILE A 181 15.43 21.60 -8.89
N ARG A 182 15.92 21.96 -7.70
CA ARG A 182 16.30 23.33 -7.38
C ARG A 182 17.51 23.80 -8.18
N GLU A 183 18.53 22.96 -8.33
CA GLU A 183 19.70 23.26 -9.16
C GLU A 183 19.30 23.51 -10.62
N TRP A 184 18.41 22.68 -11.18
CA TRP A 184 17.88 22.89 -12.52
C TRP A 184 17.04 24.14 -12.67
N TRP A 185 16.25 24.50 -11.65
CA TRP A 185 15.48 25.74 -11.65
C TRP A 185 16.37 26.99 -11.55
N ILE A 186 17.46 26.92 -10.76
CA ILE A 186 18.43 28.02 -10.63
C ILE A 186 19.17 28.26 -11.95
N ASN A 187 19.49 27.18 -12.66
CA ASN A 187 20.25 27.21 -13.92
C ASN A 187 19.36 27.35 -15.17
N ASP A 188 18.05 27.57 -15.02
CA ASP A 188 17.18 27.88 -16.17
C ASP A 188 17.36 29.36 -16.55
N ASP A 189 17.69 29.62 -17.82
CA ASP A 189 17.93 30.97 -18.34
C ASP A 189 16.63 31.72 -18.68
N ASN A 190 15.48 31.03 -18.65
CA ASN A 190 14.17 31.62 -18.91
C ASN A 190 13.65 32.46 -17.72
N ASP A 191 12.66 33.31 -17.96
CA ASP A 191 11.97 34.07 -16.91
C ASP A 191 11.44 33.09 -15.84
N LYS A 192 11.97 33.18 -14.61
CA LYS A 192 11.87 32.12 -13.59
C LYS A 192 10.52 32.18 -12.88
N PRO A 193 9.54 31.32 -13.20
CA PRO A 193 8.34 31.24 -12.39
C PRO A 193 8.72 30.74 -10.99
N ARG A 194 7.90 31.09 -10.00
CA ARG A 194 8.01 30.51 -8.65
C ARG A 194 8.04 28.98 -8.74
N LEU A 195 9.00 28.35 -8.05
CA LEU A 195 9.15 26.90 -8.01
C LEU A 195 8.00 26.26 -7.23
N LYS A 196 6.92 25.94 -7.93
CA LYS A 196 5.73 25.26 -7.40
C LYS A 196 5.25 24.20 -8.39
N PRO A 197 4.64 23.10 -7.93
CA PRO A 197 3.98 22.16 -8.81
C PRO A 197 2.82 22.84 -9.55
N ASP A 198 2.49 22.32 -10.72
CA ASP A 198 1.32 22.75 -11.46
C ASP A 198 0.03 22.37 -10.70
N ASN A 199 -1.06 23.10 -10.95
CA ASN A 199 -2.34 22.86 -10.25
C ASN A 199 -2.98 21.52 -10.65
N GLU A 200 -2.64 21.00 -11.83
CA GLU A 200 -3.11 19.70 -12.31
C GLU A 200 -2.20 18.59 -11.78
N GLU A 201 -2.79 17.60 -11.10
CA GLU A 201 -2.04 16.44 -10.65
C GLU A 201 -1.70 15.53 -11.83
N ILE A 202 -0.40 15.29 -12.01
CA ILE A 202 0.10 14.37 -13.03
C ILE A 202 0.07 12.93 -12.51
N THR A 203 -0.79 12.14 -13.12
CA THR A 203 -0.97 10.70 -12.90
C THR A 203 -0.51 9.92 -14.13
N LEU A 204 -0.54 8.59 -14.06
CA LEU A 204 -0.32 7.74 -15.23
C LEU A 204 -1.33 8.03 -16.36
N GLN A 205 -2.56 8.43 -16.07
CA GLN A 205 -3.59 8.64 -17.12
C GLN A 205 -3.37 9.92 -17.93
N ASN A 206 -2.86 10.98 -17.32
CA ASN A 206 -2.62 12.29 -17.92
C ASN A 206 -1.12 12.66 -17.96
N ASN A 207 -0.24 11.66 -18.07
CA ASN A 207 1.22 11.81 -18.02
C ASN A 207 1.80 12.79 -19.08
N ARG A 208 1.05 13.13 -20.13
CA ARG A 208 1.46 14.06 -21.20
C ARG A 208 1.01 15.51 -20.99
N ALA A 209 0.22 15.80 -19.95
CA ALA A 209 -0.31 17.14 -19.71
C ALA A 209 0.78 18.21 -19.49
N ASP A 210 1.97 17.79 -19.05
CA ASP A 210 3.12 18.67 -18.81
C ASP A 210 4.25 18.54 -19.84
N ASP A 211 4.00 17.99 -21.03
CA ASP A 211 5.00 17.80 -22.09
C ASP A 211 5.68 19.10 -22.53
N GLY A 212 4.93 20.22 -22.54
CA GLY A 212 5.46 21.55 -22.87
C GLY A 212 6.24 22.23 -21.73
N ARG A 213 6.30 21.63 -20.54
CA ARG A 213 6.93 22.26 -19.36
C ARG A 213 8.44 21.98 -19.30
N PRO A 214 9.22 22.83 -18.61
CA PRO A 214 10.63 22.56 -18.34
C PRO A 214 10.86 21.24 -17.59
N LYS A 215 12.06 20.67 -17.75
CA LYS A 215 12.41 19.36 -17.18
C LYS A 215 12.23 19.29 -15.66
N TYR A 216 12.57 20.34 -14.93
CA TYR A 216 12.44 20.36 -13.46
C TYR A 216 10.97 20.41 -13.00
N ILE A 217 10.08 21.05 -13.75
CA ILE A 217 8.62 21.03 -13.48
C ILE A 217 8.04 19.64 -13.72
N LYS A 218 8.47 18.96 -14.79
CA LYS A 218 8.05 17.57 -15.06
C LYS A 218 8.39 16.64 -13.90
N VAL A 219 9.60 16.73 -13.35
CA VAL A 219 9.95 15.95 -12.16
C VAL A 219 9.11 16.40 -10.96
N LEU A 220 8.99 17.72 -10.73
CA LEU A 220 8.27 18.28 -9.59
C LEU A 220 6.80 17.84 -9.53
N ASN A 221 6.10 17.82 -10.67
CA ASN A 221 4.70 17.40 -10.75
C ASN A 221 4.49 15.93 -10.38
N ARG A 222 5.52 15.10 -10.54
CA ARG A 222 5.50 13.66 -10.23
C ARG A 222 5.94 13.35 -8.81
N VAL A 223 6.52 14.30 -8.07
CA VAL A 223 7.00 14.10 -6.70
C VAL A 223 6.09 14.78 -5.69
N ASN A 224 5.95 14.21 -4.50
CA ASN A 224 5.19 14.83 -3.41
C ASN A 224 6.02 15.92 -2.70
N ALA A 225 6.20 17.06 -3.37
CA ALA A 225 6.93 18.21 -2.86
C ALA A 225 6.07 19.09 -1.94
N ASN A 226 6.73 19.72 -0.96
CA ASN A 226 6.13 20.80 -0.18
C ASN A 226 6.15 22.12 -0.97
N ALA A 227 5.45 23.15 -0.47
CA ALA A 227 5.30 24.44 -1.14
C ALA A 227 6.62 25.12 -1.53
N ASN A 228 7.71 24.89 -0.80
CA ASN A 228 9.03 25.49 -1.04
C ASN A 228 10.06 24.51 -1.63
N VAL A 229 9.64 23.28 -1.97
CA VAL A 229 10.50 22.18 -2.47
C VAL A 229 11.78 22.05 -1.62
N THR A 230 11.63 21.99 -0.29
CA THR A 230 12.73 21.90 0.67
C THR A 230 12.94 20.48 1.19
N PRO A 231 14.21 20.06 1.40
CA PRO A 231 14.52 18.81 2.08
C PRO A 231 13.89 18.69 3.46
N LYS A 232 13.40 17.51 3.81
CA LYS A 232 12.92 17.16 5.15
C LYS A 232 13.71 15.95 5.65
N TRP A 233 14.14 15.98 6.90
CA TRP A 233 15.04 14.98 7.50
C TRP A 233 14.46 14.30 8.73
N HIS A 234 13.13 14.29 8.88
CA HIS A 234 12.49 13.81 10.10
C HIS A 234 12.78 12.32 10.35
N ILE A 235 12.68 11.49 9.32
CA ILE A 235 12.90 10.04 9.46
C ILE A 235 14.37 9.77 9.72
N THR A 236 15.26 10.49 9.04
CA THR A 236 16.71 10.40 9.22
C THR A 236 17.12 10.76 10.63
N VAL A 237 16.61 11.86 11.20
CA VAL A 237 16.91 12.28 12.57
C VAL A 237 16.43 11.26 13.59
N ILE A 238 15.19 10.78 13.46
CA ILE A 238 14.64 9.74 14.36
C ILE A 238 15.49 8.47 14.28
N THR A 239 15.86 8.04 13.08
CA THR A 239 16.67 6.84 12.86
C THR A 239 18.08 7.01 13.44
N ALA A 240 18.71 8.17 13.26
CA ALA A 240 20.02 8.46 13.84
C ALA A 240 19.99 8.42 15.38
N ILE A 241 18.96 9.00 16.00
CA ILE A 241 18.75 8.93 17.45
C ILE A 241 18.55 7.48 17.90
N LEU A 242 17.72 6.71 17.19
CA LEU A 242 17.46 5.30 17.51
C LEU A 242 18.74 4.46 17.45
N ILE A 243 19.53 4.61 16.39
CA ILE A 243 20.82 3.91 16.22
C ILE A 243 21.78 4.31 17.34
N ALA A 244 21.90 5.60 17.64
CA ALA A 244 22.78 6.09 18.70
C ALA A 244 22.37 5.55 20.08
N LEU A 245 21.08 5.58 20.42
CA LEU A 245 20.56 5.06 21.68
C LEU A 245 20.81 3.56 21.82
N ILE A 246 20.57 2.78 20.77
CA ILE A 246 20.81 1.33 20.80
C ILE A 246 22.30 1.04 20.88
N ALA A 247 23.15 1.75 20.13
CA ALA A 247 24.59 1.55 20.17
C ALA A 247 25.16 1.87 21.57
N VAL A 248 24.82 3.02 22.14
CA VAL A 248 25.27 3.43 23.48
C VAL A 248 24.70 2.49 24.55
N GLY A 249 23.41 2.17 24.48
CA GLY A 249 22.76 1.26 25.42
C GLY A 249 23.37 -0.14 25.37
N ALA A 250 23.66 -0.66 24.18
CA ALA A 250 24.29 -1.96 24.02
C ALA A 250 25.72 -2.01 24.57
N THR A 251 26.53 -1.00 24.28
CA THR A 251 27.89 -0.90 24.83
C THR A 251 27.88 -0.75 26.35
N TYR A 252 26.96 0.07 26.89
CA TYR A 252 26.83 0.25 28.34
C TYR A 252 26.45 -1.05 29.05
N VAL A 253 25.41 -1.74 28.59
CA VAL A 253 24.94 -2.99 29.22
C VAL A 253 26.03 -4.07 29.13
N ARG A 254 26.77 -4.15 28.02
CA ARG A 254 27.94 -5.05 27.91
C ARG A 254 29.06 -4.70 28.88
N GLY A 255 29.37 -3.41 29.04
CA GLY A 255 30.33 -2.93 30.04
C GLY A 255 29.94 -3.33 31.46
N GLN A 256 28.65 -3.19 31.81
CA GLN A 256 28.14 -3.59 33.13
C GLN A 256 28.20 -5.11 33.37
N VAL A 257 27.98 -5.93 32.34
CA VAL A 257 28.14 -7.39 32.48
C VAL A 257 29.60 -7.77 32.67
N LEU A 258 30.51 -7.14 31.93
CA LEU A 258 31.95 -7.35 32.10
C LEU A 258 32.37 -7.02 33.54
N GLU A 259 31.99 -5.84 34.05
CA GLU A 259 32.31 -5.44 35.44
C GLU A 259 31.72 -6.41 36.48
N LYS A 260 30.49 -6.92 36.24
CA LYS A 260 29.90 -7.94 37.11
C LYS A 260 30.69 -9.25 37.11
N GLN A 261 31.16 -9.69 35.94
CA GLN A 261 31.95 -10.92 35.80
C GLN A 261 33.31 -10.79 36.50
N LEU A 262 34.02 -9.68 36.29
CA LEU A 262 35.30 -9.40 36.96
C LEU A 262 35.13 -9.35 38.49
N ASN A 263 34.08 -8.69 38.99
CA ASN A 263 33.83 -8.62 40.44
C ASN A 263 33.50 -9.98 41.07
N GLN A 264 32.81 -10.87 40.33
CA GLN A 264 32.52 -12.24 40.79
C GLN A 264 33.79 -13.10 40.88
N GLU A 265 34.75 -12.90 39.99
CA GLU A 265 36.03 -13.61 40.02
C GLU A 265 36.84 -13.26 41.28
N ILE A 266 36.89 -11.98 41.68
CA ILE A 266 37.52 -11.55 42.94
C ILE A 266 36.87 -12.25 44.13
N SER A 267 35.53 -12.27 44.17
CA SER A 267 34.78 -12.86 45.29
C SER A 267 35.00 -14.37 45.42
N ASN A 268 35.33 -15.07 44.33
CA ASN A 268 35.58 -16.52 44.35
C ASN A 268 37.00 -16.88 44.81
N ILE A 269 37.96 -15.95 44.71
CA ILE A 269 39.36 -16.16 45.12
C ILE A 269 39.56 -15.93 46.63
N GLY A 270 38.64 -15.23 47.29
CA GLY A 270 38.62 -15.06 48.76
C GLY A 270 38.37 -16.34 49.59
N ILE A 271 38.41 -17.53 48.96
CA ILE A 271 38.31 -18.82 49.64
C ILE A 271 39.74 -19.24 50.02
N ASN A 272 40.09 -19.07 51.31
CA ASN A 272 41.42 -19.27 51.90
C ASN A 272 42.22 -20.46 51.33
N ILE A 273 43.12 -20.17 50.39
CA ILE A 273 44.13 -21.13 49.89
C ILE A 273 45.38 -21.13 50.81
N TYR A 274 45.51 -20.12 51.66
CA TYR A 274 46.73 -19.85 52.46
C TYR A 274 46.61 -20.18 53.96
N ASP A 275 45.54 -20.86 54.39
CA ASP A 275 45.28 -21.18 55.81
C ASP A 275 46.41 -21.98 56.50
N ASN A 276 47.30 -22.62 55.72
CA ASN A 276 48.44 -23.40 56.22
C ASN A 276 49.82 -22.72 56.06
N ALA A 277 49.88 -21.46 55.60
CA ALA A 277 51.14 -20.73 55.40
C ALA A 277 51.54 -19.92 56.67
N PRO A 278 52.85 -19.74 56.95
CA PRO A 278 53.31 -18.83 58.01
C PRO A 278 52.74 -17.42 57.83
N SER A 279 52.32 -16.76 58.91
CA SER A 279 51.52 -15.53 58.86
C SER A 279 52.12 -14.38 58.04
N GLU A 280 53.45 -14.23 58.01
CA GLU A 280 54.11 -13.21 57.17
C GLU A 280 54.15 -13.59 55.68
N LEU A 281 54.42 -14.86 55.35
CA LEU A 281 54.48 -15.34 53.96
C LEU A 281 53.10 -15.46 53.34
N GLY A 282 52.09 -15.87 54.12
CA GLY A 282 50.69 -15.89 53.70
C GLY A 282 50.18 -14.51 53.32
N GLN A 283 50.49 -13.47 54.12
CA GLN A 283 50.11 -12.09 53.82
C GLN A 283 50.83 -11.50 52.60
N ILE A 284 52.12 -11.79 52.42
CA ILE A 284 52.87 -11.31 51.25
C ILE A 284 52.34 -11.98 49.97
N GLN A 285 52.06 -13.29 50.02
CA GLN A 285 51.55 -14.04 48.88
C GLN A 285 50.10 -13.63 48.54
N GLU A 286 49.23 -13.47 49.54
CA GLU A 286 47.86 -12.98 49.37
C GLU A 286 47.83 -11.58 48.74
N ASN A 287 48.71 -10.67 49.18
CA ASN A 287 48.81 -9.32 48.60
C ASN A 287 49.39 -9.34 47.18
N ALA A 288 50.36 -10.20 46.89
CA ALA A 288 50.94 -10.35 45.55
C ALA A 288 49.92 -10.93 44.56
N ASP A 289 49.18 -11.96 44.96
CA ASP A 289 48.17 -12.61 44.13
C ASP A 289 46.95 -11.69 43.92
N LYS A 290 46.53 -10.96 44.95
CA LYS A 290 45.50 -9.93 44.82
C LYS A 290 45.92 -8.83 43.85
N LYS A 291 47.17 -8.35 43.93
CA LYS A 291 47.68 -7.33 43.01
C LYS A 291 47.80 -7.85 41.58
N ALA A 292 48.30 -9.07 41.38
CA ALA A 292 48.38 -9.68 40.06
C ALA A 292 46.99 -9.89 39.43
N LEU A 293 46.00 -10.27 40.23
CA LEU A 293 44.60 -10.38 39.81
C LEU A 293 44.03 -9.01 39.43
N GLU A 294 44.22 -7.98 40.26
CA GLU A 294 43.78 -6.61 39.97
C GLU A 294 44.39 -6.09 38.65
N GLU A 295 45.68 -6.35 38.41
CA GLU A 295 46.37 -5.99 37.16
C GLU A 295 45.83 -6.78 35.94
N GLN A 296 45.56 -8.08 36.09
CA GLN A 296 44.94 -8.90 35.05
C GLN A 296 43.52 -8.41 34.72
N GLN A 297 42.73 -8.10 35.73
CA GLN A 297 41.37 -7.59 35.58
C GLN A 297 41.33 -6.21 34.94
N ASP A 298 42.25 -5.31 35.28
CA ASP A 298 42.36 -4.02 34.62
C ASP A 298 42.73 -4.18 33.14
N ALA A 299 43.57 -5.16 32.79
CA ALA A 299 43.88 -5.51 31.41
C ALA A 299 42.65 -6.07 30.68
N ASP A 300 41.94 -7.02 31.29
CA ASP A 300 40.72 -7.64 30.73
C ASP A 300 39.57 -6.64 30.60
N ARG A 301 39.43 -5.71 31.56
CA ARG A 301 38.48 -4.60 31.49
C ARG A 301 38.78 -3.70 30.29
N LYS A 302 40.03 -3.24 30.15
CA LYS A 302 40.44 -2.39 29.01
C LYS A 302 40.25 -3.11 27.68
N GLY A 303 40.64 -4.38 27.60
CA GLY A 303 40.44 -5.22 26.42
C GLY A 303 38.95 -5.39 26.06
N GLY A 304 38.12 -5.73 27.05
CA GLY A 304 36.68 -5.89 26.88
C GLY A 304 35.99 -4.62 26.38
N TRP A 305 36.29 -3.45 26.97
CA TRP A 305 35.77 -2.17 26.50
C TRP A 305 36.18 -1.86 25.05
N ALA A 306 37.42 -2.16 24.65
CA ALA A 306 37.87 -1.99 23.27
C ALA A 306 37.08 -2.87 22.30
N THR A 307 36.84 -4.15 22.64
CA THR A 307 36.03 -5.04 21.79
C THR A 307 34.57 -4.56 21.66
N PHE A 308 33.99 -4.02 22.73
CA PHE A 308 32.63 -3.49 22.70
C PHE A 308 32.50 -2.25 21.80
N ILE A 309 33.52 -1.38 21.78
CA ILE A 309 33.57 -0.22 20.89
C ILE A 309 33.64 -0.68 19.42
N VAL A 310 34.50 -1.65 19.11
CA VAL A 310 34.61 -2.19 17.74
C VAL A 310 33.28 -2.79 17.28
N LEU A 311 32.60 -3.57 18.13
CA LEU A 311 31.28 -4.12 17.81
C LEU A 311 30.21 -3.03 17.61
N ALA A 312 30.25 -1.94 18.38
CA ALA A 312 29.34 -0.82 18.20
C ALA A 312 29.56 -0.07 16.87
N VAL A 313 30.82 0.07 16.44
CA VAL A 313 31.15 0.65 15.12
C VAL A 313 30.64 -0.25 13.99
N LEU A 314 30.82 -1.58 14.10
CA LEU A 314 30.28 -2.53 13.13
C LEU A 314 28.75 -2.44 13.04
N PHE A 315 28.06 -2.27 14.17
CA PHE A 315 26.62 -2.02 14.20
C PHE A 315 26.23 -0.80 13.38
N VAL A 316 26.87 0.34 13.64
CA VAL A 316 26.60 1.56 12.87
C VAL A 316 26.87 1.35 11.38
N PHE A 317 27.93 0.63 11.01
CA PHE A 317 28.24 0.31 9.61
C PHE A 317 27.13 -0.51 8.94
N ILE A 318 26.58 -1.50 9.64
CA ILE A 318 25.47 -2.31 9.17
C ILE A 318 24.20 -1.45 8.98
N GLN A 319 23.93 -0.52 9.89
CA GLN A 319 22.81 0.40 9.73
C GLN A 319 22.99 1.33 8.52
N ILE A 320 24.22 1.80 8.27
CA ILE A 320 24.56 2.58 7.06
C ILE A 320 24.29 1.75 5.79
N LEU A 321 24.66 0.47 5.77
CA LEU A 321 24.31 -0.42 4.66
C LEU A 321 22.80 -0.49 4.45
N GLY A 322 22.01 -0.65 5.52
CA GLY A 322 20.54 -0.59 5.44
C GLY A 322 20.03 0.69 4.78
N ILE A 323 20.60 1.84 5.15
CA ILE A 323 20.29 3.14 4.56
C ILE A 323 20.67 3.21 3.07
N LEU A 324 21.85 2.73 2.68
CA LEU A 324 22.30 2.72 1.28
C LEU A 324 21.38 1.86 0.40
N LEU A 325 20.91 0.74 0.94
CA LEU A 325 19.99 -0.16 0.24
C LEU A 325 18.61 0.52 0.12
N GLY A 326 18.12 1.21 1.16
CA GLY A 326 16.95 2.08 1.07
C GLY A 326 17.09 3.19 0.02
N TYR A 327 18.27 3.81 -0.05
CA TYR A 327 18.58 4.85 -1.04
C TYR A 327 18.55 4.30 -2.47
N LYS A 328 19.06 3.09 -2.70
CA LYS A 328 19.12 2.46 -4.02
C LYS A 328 17.75 2.04 -4.57
N TRP A 329 16.89 1.46 -3.72
CA TRP A 329 15.62 0.87 -4.14
C TRP A 329 14.36 1.68 -3.74
N GLY A 330 14.54 2.89 -3.21
CA GLY A 330 13.45 3.82 -2.96
C GLY A 330 12.95 4.48 -4.24
N PHE A 331 11.63 4.67 -4.34
CA PHE A 331 10.97 5.51 -5.34
C PHE A 331 10.47 6.80 -4.70
N VAL A 332 10.53 7.90 -5.45
CA VAL A 332 10.15 9.24 -4.99
C VAL A 332 8.91 9.73 -5.72
N GLY A 333 8.69 9.30 -6.97
CA GLY A 333 7.50 9.67 -7.71
C GLY A 333 6.22 9.02 -7.14
N LYS A 334 5.12 9.78 -7.18
CA LYS A 334 3.80 9.41 -6.66
C LYS A 334 3.33 8.06 -7.20
N GLU A 335 3.53 7.81 -8.50
CA GLU A 335 3.13 6.58 -9.17
C GLU A 335 4.29 5.78 -9.76
N SER A 336 5.55 6.16 -9.53
CA SER A 336 6.71 5.49 -10.13
C SER A 336 6.81 4.02 -9.74
N LYS A 337 6.53 3.69 -8.47
CA LYS A 337 6.49 2.29 -8.02
C LYS A 337 5.44 1.48 -8.80
N LYS A 338 4.25 2.07 -9.04
CA LYS A 338 3.19 1.42 -9.82
C LYS A 338 3.59 1.27 -11.28
N ALA A 339 4.10 2.33 -11.90
CA ALA A 339 4.59 2.35 -13.28
C ALA A 339 5.63 1.25 -13.50
N TYR A 340 6.65 1.18 -12.65
CA TYR A 340 7.65 0.12 -12.65
C TYR A 340 7.02 -1.26 -12.47
N SER A 341 6.06 -1.41 -11.54
CA SER A 341 5.41 -2.69 -11.29
C SER A 341 4.60 -3.23 -12.47
N TYR A 342 4.12 -2.36 -13.37
CA TYR A 342 3.41 -2.77 -14.58
C TYR A 342 4.34 -3.26 -15.68
N ILE A 343 5.48 -2.59 -15.86
CA ILE A 343 6.43 -2.89 -16.95
C ILE A 343 7.55 -3.85 -16.53
N LYS A 344 7.72 -4.12 -15.22
CA LYS A 344 8.77 -5.02 -14.74
C LYS A 344 8.62 -6.42 -15.36
N GLY A 345 9.73 -6.94 -15.86
CA GLY A 345 9.79 -8.27 -16.48
C GLY A 345 9.53 -8.27 -17.98
N PHE A 346 9.33 -7.11 -18.61
CA PHE A 346 9.20 -6.96 -20.06
C PHE A 346 10.29 -6.03 -20.59
N TYR A 347 10.99 -6.45 -21.64
CA TYR A 347 12.06 -5.66 -22.26
C TYR A 347 11.54 -4.69 -23.32
N SER A 348 10.40 -5.00 -23.95
CA SER A 348 9.81 -4.19 -25.01
C SER A 348 8.29 -4.08 -24.87
N ALA A 349 7.71 -3.08 -25.56
CA ALA A 349 6.26 -2.91 -25.66
C ALA A 349 5.60 -4.09 -26.40
N GLU A 350 6.30 -4.67 -27.37
CA GLU A 350 5.85 -5.86 -28.11
C GLU A 350 5.75 -7.07 -27.17
N GLU A 351 6.78 -7.37 -26.38
CA GLU A 351 6.73 -8.49 -25.41
C GLU A 351 5.61 -8.33 -24.39
N PHE A 352 5.36 -7.09 -23.96
CA PHE A 352 4.26 -6.73 -23.07
C PHE A 352 2.90 -7.01 -23.72
N GLU A 353 2.69 -6.53 -24.95
CA GLU A 353 1.47 -6.76 -25.71
C GLU A 353 1.22 -8.26 -25.89
N ASP A 354 2.20 -8.97 -26.44
CA ASP A 354 2.21 -10.42 -26.65
C ASP A 354 1.76 -11.21 -25.42
N TYR A 355 2.29 -10.85 -24.25
CA TYR A 355 1.94 -11.51 -23.00
C TYR A 355 0.46 -11.30 -22.64
N TYR A 356 -0.04 -10.07 -22.76
CA TYR A 356 -1.42 -9.74 -22.44
C TYR A 356 -2.40 -10.24 -23.50
N GLU A 357 -1.99 -10.31 -24.77
CA GLU A 357 -2.73 -10.95 -25.86
C GLU A 357 -2.96 -12.43 -25.57
N ARG A 358 -1.89 -13.18 -25.27
CA ARG A 358 -1.98 -14.61 -24.90
C ARG A 358 -2.89 -14.83 -23.69
N GLU A 359 -2.85 -13.92 -22.71
CA GLU A 359 -3.67 -14.02 -21.50
C GLU A 359 -5.15 -13.68 -21.79
N LYS A 360 -5.43 -12.67 -22.62
CA LYS A 360 -6.79 -12.36 -23.15
C LYS A 360 -7.35 -13.59 -23.89
N ASP A 361 -6.58 -14.16 -24.80
CA ASP A 361 -6.99 -15.31 -25.62
C ASP A 361 -7.26 -16.55 -24.78
N ARG A 362 -6.45 -16.78 -23.74
CA ARG A 362 -6.69 -17.87 -22.79
C ARG A 362 -8.04 -17.75 -22.11
N ILE A 363 -8.42 -16.54 -21.68
CA ILE A 363 -9.72 -16.29 -21.04
C ILE A 363 -10.84 -16.50 -22.05
N ILE A 364 -10.69 -15.96 -23.26
CA ILE A 364 -11.67 -16.10 -24.34
C ILE A 364 -11.91 -17.57 -24.70
N SER A 365 -10.83 -18.31 -24.94
CA SER A 365 -10.87 -19.73 -25.26
C SER A 365 -11.59 -20.54 -24.16
N LYS A 366 -11.27 -20.29 -22.89
CA LYS A 366 -11.92 -20.97 -21.76
C LYS A 366 -13.39 -20.57 -21.59
N ALA A 367 -13.73 -19.30 -21.82
CA ALA A 367 -15.12 -18.84 -21.79
C ALA A 367 -15.95 -19.54 -22.88
N ASN A 368 -15.42 -19.60 -24.11
CA ASN A 368 -16.06 -20.29 -25.24
C ASN A 368 -16.19 -21.80 -25.00
N GLU A 369 -15.17 -22.45 -24.44
CA GLU A 369 -15.26 -23.86 -24.01
C GLU A 369 -16.44 -24.05 -23.04
N LYS A 370 -16.60 -23.17 -22.05
CA LYS A 370 -17.68 -23.28 -21.06
C LYS A 370 -19.05 -22.96 -21.65
N LEU A 371 -19.14 -22.02 -22.57
CA LEU A 371 -20.36 -21.73 -23.33
C LEU A 371 -20.78 -22.91 -24.20
N ALA A 372 -19.84 -23.54 -24.91
CA ALA A 372 -20.13 -24.73 -25.71
C ALA A 372 -20.70 -25.88 -24.86
N VAL A 373 -20.15 -26.10 -23.66
CA VAL A 373 -20.69 -27.08 -22.71
C VAL A 373 -22.10 -26.70 -22.27
N LEU A 374 -22.36 -25.42 -21.97
CA LEU A 374 -23.70 -24.92 -21.65
C LEU A 374 -24.68 -25.16 -22.81
N HIS A 375 -24.33 -24.74 -24.02
CA HIS A 375 -25.14 -24.92 -25.22
C HIS A 375 -25.48 -26.39 -25.46
N SER A 376 -24.52 -27.31 -25.28
CA SER A 376 -24.76 -28.76 -25.41
C SER A 376 -25.76 -29.32 -24.39
N LYS A 377 -25.79 -28.78 -23.17
CA LYS A 377 -26.74 -29.18 -22.13
C LYS A 377 -28.11 -28.54 -22.35
N MET A 378 -28.14 -27.28 -22.75
CA MET A 378 -29.36 -26.57 -23.12
C MET A 378 -30.05 -27.23 -24.32
N ALA A 379 -29.30 -27.59 -25.37
CA ALA A 379 -29.84 -28.29 -26.53
C ALA A 379 -30.50 -29.63 -26.15
N ARG A 380 -29.85 -30.43 -25.29
CA ARG A 380 -30.42 -31.68 -24.77
C ARG A 380 -31.69 -31.46 -23.94
N TYR A 381 -31.68 -30.47 -23.06
CA TYR A 381 -32.81 -30.19 -22.17
C TYR A 381 -34.00 -29.55 -22.91
N ILE A 382 -33.75 -28.50 -23.69
CA ILE A 382 -34.77 -27.75 -24.41
C ILE A 382 -35.32 -28.57 -25.57
N GLY A 383 -34.46 -29.28 -26.31
CA GLY A 383 -34.88 -30.17 -27.40
C GLY A 383 -35.88 -31.24 -26.97
N GLY A 384 -35.79 -31.72 -25.73
CA GLY A 384 -36.74 -32.68 -25.15
C GLY A 384 -37.94 -32.07 -24.42
N THR A 385 -37.99 -30.75 -24.18
CA THR A 385 -39.00 -30.14 -23.29
C THR A 385 -39.80 -28.97 -23.88
N THR A 386 -39.34 -28.33 -24.96
CA THR A 386 -40.05 -27.17 -25.54
C THR A 386 -40.71 -27.50 -26.86
N ILE A 387 -41.87 -26.88 -27.12
CA ILE A 387 -42.55 -26.88 -28.42
C ILE A 387 -42.33 -25.52 -29.15
N ASN A 388 -41.79 -24.51 -28.45
CA ASN A 388 -41.62 -23.15 -28.96
C ASN A 388 -40.58 -23.08 -30.11
N SER A 389 -40.98 -22.53 -31.26
CA SER A 389 -40.14 -22.35 -32.45
C SER A 389 -39.00 -21.35 -32.21
N ASP A 390 -39.25 -20.30 -31.42
CA ASP A 390 -38.29 -19.21 -31.21
C ASP A 390 -37.10 -19.67 -30.36
N GLU A 391 -37.37 -20.45 -29.32
CA GLU A 391 -36.33 -21.08 -28.49
C GLU A 391 -35.48 -22.06 -29.30
N ARG A 392 -36.10 -22.83 -30.20
CA ARG A 392 -35.39 -23.76 -31.10
C ARG A 392 -34.53 -23.02 -32.11
N ASN A 393 -35.04 -21.96 -32.72
CA ASN A 393 -34.28 -21.11 -33.63
C ASN A 393 -33.10 -20.43 -32.92
N LEU A 394 -33.29 -20.03 -31.65
CA LEU A 394 -32.21 -19.47 -30.85
C LEU A 394 -31.14 -20.51 -30.49
N LEU A 395 -31.50 -21.77 -30.26
CA LEU A 395 -30.53 -22.84 -30.08
C LEU A 395 -29.72 -23.13 -31.35
N ASN A 396 -30.35 -23.07 -32.52
CA ASN A 396 -29.66 -23.26 -33.80
C ASN A 396 -28.63 -22.16 -34.09
N SER A 397 -28.82 -20.95 -33.55
CA SER A 397 -27.87 -19.84 -33.65
C SER A 397 -26.82 -19.80 -32.53
N ALA A 398 -26.74 -20.83 -31.67
CA ALA A 398 -25.82 -20.86 -30.52
C ALA A 398 -24.33 -20.72 -30.90
N ASN A 399 -23.93 -21.26 -32.05
CA ASN A 399 -22.54 -21.15 -32.53
C ASN A 399 -22.11 -19.71 -32.83
N GLN A 400 -23.07 -18.81 -33.06
CA GLN A 400 -22.79 -17.40 -33.33
C GLN A 400 -22.74 -16.55 -32.05
N ARG A 401 -23.08 -17.11 -30.88
CA ARG A 401 -23.08 -16.44 -29.57
C ARG A 401 -21.83 -16.82 -28.79
N THR A 402 -20.71 -16.28 -29.25
CA THR A 402 -19.40 -16.49 -28.62
C THR A 402 -19.09 -15.39 -27.60
N PHE A 403 -18.13 -15.66 -26.72
CA PHE A 403 -17.70 -14.69 -25.72
C PHE A 403 -17.11 -13.42 -26.35
N GLU A 404 -16.44 -13.52 -27.51
CA GLU A 404 -15.98 -12.37 -28.29
C GLU A 404 -17.14 -11.49 -28.71
N ARG A 405 -18.24 -12.09 -29.22
CA ARG A 405 -19.45 -11.34 -29.56
C ARG A 405 -20.06 -10.67 -28.35
N TYR A 406 -20.09 -11.35 -27.20
CA TYR A 406 -20.52 -10.74 -25.94
C TYR A 406 -19.66 -9.52 -25.54
N ILE A 407 -18.33 -9.61 -25.70
CA ILE A 407 -17.42 -8.48 -25.45
C ILE A 407 -17.75 -7.32 -26.39
N GLN A 408 -17.95 -7.58 -27.68
CA GLN A 408 -18.29 -6.56 -28.69
C GLN A 408 -19.63 -5.89 -28.38
N THR A 409 -20.69 -6.66 -28.12
CA THR A 409 -22.01 -6.12 -27.73
C THR A 409 -21.92 -5.26 -26.46
N ARG A 410 -21.08 -5.65 -25.50
CA ARG A 410 -20.85 -4.88 -24.28
C ARG A 410 -20.03 -3.60 -24.50
N ALA A 411 -19.11 -3.60 -25.47
CA ALA A 411 -18.37 -2.40 -25.86
C ALA A 411 -19.28 -1.40 -26.57
N LEU A 412 -20.10 -1.87 -27.52
CA LEU A 412 -21.08 -1.07 -28.26
C LEU A 412 -22.10 -0.44 -27.32
N SER A 413 -22.75 -1.23 -26.46
CA SER A 413 -23.71 -0.70 -25.48
C SER A 413 -23.11 0.34 -24.54
N LYS A 414 -21.84 0.20 -24.13
CA LYS A 414 -21.15 1.24 -23.34
C LYS A 414 -20.90 2.51 -24.15
N GLN A 415 -20.60 2.39 -25.43
CA GLN A 415 -20.39 3.53 -26.31
C GLN A 415 -21.71 4.27 -26.57
N GLU A 416 -22.79 3.55 -26.86
CA GLU A 416 -24.14 4.08 -26.99
C GLU A 416 -24.60 4.79 -25.71
N GLN A 417 -24.34 4.21 -24.54
CA GLN A 417 -24.61 4.86 -23.25
C GLN A 417 -23.84 6.17 -23.09
N LYS A 418 -22.54 6.20 -23.43
CA LYS A 418 -21.75 7.44 -23.35
C LYS A 418 -22.25 8.50 -24.32
N VAL A 419 -22.65 8.11 -25.53
CA VAL A 419 -23.23 9.02 -26.53
C VAL A 419 -24.55 9.57 -26.01
N ALA A 420 -25.47 8.71 -25.55
CA ALA A 420 -26.75 9.12 -24.98
C ALA A 420 -26.58 10.04 -23.75
N GLU A 421 -25.65 9.74 -22.84
CA GLU A 421 -25.33 10.61 -21.72
C GLU A 421 -24.77 11.96 -22.18
N SER A 422 -23.92 11.99 -23.21
CA SER A 422 -23.36 13.21 -23.76
C SER A 422 -24.44 14.07 -24.46
N GLU A 423 -25.34 13.44 -25.20
CA GLU A 423 -26.48 14.08 -25.86
C GLU A 423 -27.45 14.64 -24.81
N GLN A 424 -27.74 13.88 -23.75
CA GLN A 424 -28.59 14.34 -22.66
C GLN A 424 -27.94 15.51 -21.89
N ARG A 425 -26.62 15.49 -21.67
CA ARG A 425 -25.89 16.63 -21.10
C ARG A 425 -25.94 17.86 -22.01
N GLN A 426 -25.78 17.68 -23.32
CA GLN A 426 -25.89 18.77 -24.29
C GLN A 426 -27.32 19.33 -24.35
N PHE A 427 -28.33 18.45 -24.35
CA PHE A 427 -29.75 18.83 -24.31
C PHE A 427 -30.07 19.62 -23.04
N ASN A 428 -29.66 19.12 -21.87
CA ASN A 428 -29.85 19.84 -20.59
C ASN A 428 -29.14 21.20 -20.60
N LYS A 429 -27.95 21.31 -21.21
CA LYS A 429 -27.24 22.58 -21.36
C LYS A 429 -27.98 23.55 -22.30
N ARG A 430 -28.57 23.06 -23.39
CA ARG A 430 -29.38 23.86 -24.32
C ARG A 430 -30.68 24.33 -23.68
N MET A 431 -31.39 23.47 -22.95
CA MET A 431 -32.61 23.82 -22.21
C MET A 431 -32.33 24.88 -21.15
N LYS A 432 -31.25 24.74 -20.38
CA LYS A 432 -30.83 25.73 -19.38
C LYS A 432 -30.45 27.08 -20.03
N ASN A 433 -29.82 27.05 -21.20
CA ASN A 433 -29.51 28.27 -21.95
C ASN A 433 -30.77 28.92 -22.54
N GLN A 434 -31.76 28.16 -22.99
CA GLN A 434 -33.05 28.69 -23.46
C GLN A 434 -33.89 29.25 -22.31
N GLU A 435 -33.89 28.62 -21.13
CA GLU A 435 -34.57 29.14 -19.93
C GLU A 435 -33.90 30.42 -19.40
N ASN A 436 -32.59 30.56 -19.58
CA ASN A 436 -31.88 31.80 -19.32
C ASN A 436 -32.17 32.88 -20.39
N LEU A 437 -32.37 32.49 -21.65
CA LEU A 437 -32.73 33.40 -22.75
C LEU A 437 -34.18 33.90 -22.65
N SER A 438 -35.09 33.07 -22.12
CA SER A 438 -36.49 33.48 -21.87
C SER A 438 -36.64 34.36 -20.61
N LYS A 439 -35.60 34.44 -19.78
CA LYS A 439 -35.53 35.35 -18.62
C LYS A 439 -34.88 36.70 -18.95
N SER A 440 -34.46 36.92 -20.20
CA SER A 440 -33.69 38.10 -20.62
C SER A 440 -34.38 38.99 -21.67
N GLU A 441 -35.71 39.15 -21.64
CA GLU A 441 -36.37 40.32 -22.26
C GLU A 441 -36.79 41.34 -21.17
N PRO A 442 -36.68 42.66 -21.42
CA PRO A 442 -36.34 43.62 -20.39
C PRO A 442 -37.57 44.27 -19.74
N PHE A 443 -37.60 44.27 -18.40
CA PHE A 443 -38.24 45.34 -17.63
C PHE A 443 -37.17 46.06 -16.81
N VAL A 444 -37.24 47.39 -16.85
CA VAL A 444 -36.20 48.36 -16.50
C VAL A 444 -36.12 48.63 -14.98
N SER A 445 -34.93 49.06 -14.55
CA SER A 445 -34.52 49.61 -13.23
C SER A 445 -34.32 48.57 -12.13
N GLU A 446 -33.29 48.62 -11.27
CA GLU A 446 -32.22 49.58 -10.98
C GLU A 446 -31.08 48.81 -10.28
N SER A 447 -29.90 49.41 -10.23
CA SER A 447 -28.57 48.84 -9.97
C SER A 447 -28.22 48.42 -8.52
N GLU A 448 -27.48 47.29 -8.42
CA GLU A 448 -26.38 46.91 -7.49
C GLU A 448 -26.65 46.71 -5.96
N PRO A 449 -25.76 46.03 -5.18
CA PRO A 449 -24.86 44.90 -5.51
C PRO A 449 -24.82 43.75 -4.47
N ASN A 450 -24.35 42.60 -4.96
CA ASN A 450 -23.58 41.49 -4.36
C ASN A 450 -23.69 41.04 -2.88
N GLN A 451 -23.74 39.70 -2.80
CA GLN A 451 -23.78 38.80 -1.66
C GLN A 451 -22.46 38.77 -0.85
N THR A 452 -22.60 38.73 0.47
CA THR A 452 -21.56 38.28 1.39
C THR A 452 -22.06 37.10 2.22
N THR A 453 -21.20 36.09 2.31
CA THR A 453 -21.20 34.86 3.12
C THR A 453 -21.93 34.94 4.47
N SER A 454 -22.92 34.07 4.70
CA SER A 454 -23.65 33.94 5.97
C SER A 454 -23.13 32.80 6.86
N THR A 455 -22.96 33.11 8.14
CA THR A 455 -22.47 32.25 9.22
C THR A 455 -23.54 31.29 9.78
N PRO A 456 -23.18 30.23 10.55
CA PRO A 456 -24.11 29.20 11.01
C PRO A 456 -25.31 29.70 11.84
N ARG A 457 -25.23 30.87 12.49
CA ARG A 457 -26.34 31.50 13.22
C ARG A 457 -27.44 32.05 12.29
N ASP A 458 -27.09 32.50 11.10
CA ASP A 458 -28.04 33.07 10.13
C ASP A 458 -28.93 31.99 9.50
N ASN A 459 -28.42 30.76 9.41
CA ASN A 459 -29.17 29.59 8.93
C ASN A 459 -30.23 29.12 9.93
N VAL A 460 -30.05 29.36 11.23
CA VAL A 460 -31.06 29.03 12.26
C VAL A 460 -32.20 30.04 12.22
N LYS A 461 -31.88 31.35 12.23
CA LYS A 461 -32.88 32.42 12.06
C LYS A 461 -33.71 32.24 10.79
N ARG A 462 -33.08 31.93 9.65
CA ARG A 462 -33.78 31.69 8.38
C ARG A 462 -34.73 30.49 8.42
N ARG A 463 -34.42 29.44 9.19
CA ARG A 463 -35.34 28.29 9.35
C ARG A 463 -36.54 28.65 10.20
N GLU A 464 -36.32 29.36 11.31
CA GLU A 464 -37.39 29.80 12.21
C GLU A 464 -38.36 30.76 11.50
N ILE A 465 -37.84 31.73 10.73
CA ILE A 465 -38.64 32.61 9.87
C ILE A 465 -39.47 31.82 8.86
N LEU A 466 -38.89 30.76 8.26
CA LEU A 466 -39.58 29.96 7.25
C LEU A 466 -40.69 29.08 7.86
N GLU A 467 -40.49 28.60 9.10
CA GLU A 467 -41.51 27.84 9.84
C GLU A 467 -42.66 28.74 10.29
N ILE A 468 -42.36 29.92 10.85
CA ILE A 468 -43.37 30.91 11.24
C ILE A 468 -44.20 31.32 10.01
N LYS A 469 -43.57 31.66 8.87
CA LYS A 469 -44.29 32.01 7.63
C LYS A 469 -45.19 30.88 7.11
N LYS A 470 -44.82 29.62 7.33
CA LYS A 470 -45.68 28.47 6.95
C LYS A 470 -46.87 28.35 7.90
N GLU A 471 -46.65 28.42 9.20
CA GLU A 471 -47.74 28.33 10.20
C GLU A 471 -48.73 29.48 10.02
N LEU A 472 -48.26 30.70 9.78
CA LEU A 472 -49.07 31.88 9.51
C LEU A 472 -49.93 31.72 8.25
N LYS A 473 -49.37 31.09 7.21
CA LYS A 473 -50.08 30.78 5.96
C LYS A 473 -51.15 29.72 6.16
N GLU A 474 -50.91 28.71 7.00
CA GLU A 474 -51.92 27.69 7.32
C GLU A 474 -53.03 28.24 8.21
N LEU A 475 -52.70 29.04 9.23
CA LEU A 475 -53.68 29.68 10.10
C LEU A 475 -54.58 30.66 9.34
N LYS A 476 -54.00 31.50 8.45
CA LYS A 476 -54.79 32.40 7.59
C LYS A 476 -55.67 31.65 6.58
N LYS A 477 -55.26 30.45 6.14
CA LYS A 477 -56.05 29.64 5.20
C LYS A 477 -57.20 28.90 5.88
N ASN A 478 -56.99 28.43 7.11
CA ASN A 478 -57.93 27.58 7.83
C ASN A 478 -58.83 28.36 8.81
N GLY A 479 -58.69 29.69 8.89
CA GLY A 479 -59.48 30.53 9.80
C GLY A 479 -59.09 30.34 11.28
N GLY A 480 -57.79 30.29 11.56
CA GLY A 480 -57.26 30.13 12.92
C GLY A 480 -57.46 31.36 13.82
N ASP A 481 -57.24 31.17 15.12
CA ASP A 481 -57.39 32.20 16.17
C ASP A 481 -56.59 33.47 15.84
N GLU A 482 -57.28 34.62 15.72
CA GLU A 482 -56.67 35.91 15.36
C GLU A 482 -55.59 36.35 16.37
N GLY A 483 -55.75 36.03 17.65
CA GLY A 483 -54.75 36.37 18.67
C GLY A 483 -53.40 35.68 18.41
N ARG A 484 -53.44 34.44 17.91
CA ARG A 484 -52.25 33.67 17.59
C ARG A 484 -51.62 34.07 16.26
N ILE A 485 -52.40 34.63 15.33
CA ILE A 485 -51.87 35.21 14.09
C ILE A 485 -51.07 36.48 14.40
N LEU A 486 -51.60 37.36 15.27
CA LEU A 486 -50.91 38.58 15.67
C LEU A 486 -49.58 38.30 16.39
N ASP A 487 -49.57 37.35 17.32
CA ASP A 487 -48.35 36.94 18.04
C ASP A 487 -47.26 36.41 17.08
N LEU A 488 -47.65 35.61 16.08
CA LEU A 488 -46.73 35.11 15.06
C LEU A 488 -46.25 36.20 14.09
N GLU A 489 -47.07 37.22 13.80
CA GLU A 489 -46.66 38.37 12.97
C GLU A 489 -45.66 39.27 13.71
N GLU A 490 -45.88 39.53 15.00
CA GLU A 490 -44.96 40.30 15.85
C GLU A 490 -43.61 39.59 16.00
N ARG A 491 -43.64 38.29 16.28
CA ARG A 491 -42.42 37.48 16.38
C ARG A 491 -41.66 37.34 15.06
N LEU A 492 -42.36 37.41 13.93
CA LEU A 492 -41.73 37.45 12.61
C LEU A 492 -41.01 38.77 12.37
N LEU A 493 -41.60 39.90 12.79
CA LEU A 493 -41.00 41.22 12.75
C LEU A 493 -39.72 41.28 13.59
N GLU A 494 -39.73 40.76 14.82
CA GLU A 494 -38.54 40.71 15.68
C GLU A 494 -37.39 39.87 15.12
N LEU A 495 -37.70 38.86 14.29
CA LEU A 495 -36.70 38.00 13.67
C LEU A 495 -36.17 38.57 12.34
N GLU A 496 -36.93 39.45 11.70
CA GLU A 496 -36.56 40.14 10.45
C GLU A 496 -35.78 41.45 10.68
N ASP A 497 -35.98 42.11 11.84
CA ASP A 497 -35.13 43.19 12.36
C ASP A 497 -33.79 42.67 12.94
#